data_AF-A0A1R2CU50-F1
#
_entry.id   AF-A0A1R2CU50-F1
#
_cell.length_a   1.000
_cell.length_b   1.000
_cell.length_c   1.000
_cell.angle_alpha   90.00
_cell.angle_beta   90.00
_cell.angle_gamma   90.00
#
_symmetry.space_group_name_H-M   'P 1'
#
loop_
_entity.id
_entity.type
_entity.pdbx_description
1 polymer ?
#
loop_
_entity_poly.entity_id
_entity_poly.type
_entity_poly.pdbx_seq_one_letter_code
_entity_poly.pdbx_strand_id
1 'polypeptide(L)'
;MNWISLFWWAWNHLGFIPMTVCSTHRFFFPDPKAAFFPLDLIARSLMYPGVIYYVLDTISIVTQYHKFGWCNFGYLGHHLITLAAFREMMSLTYYPWFLILPFNMHCILLMFPEVSFFNTIYFFLMVNCIVRLCREPWKSRENYYWVGKMMCAVMFGPCMVLYFNKCKNTMGNVD
;
A
#
# COMPACT_ATOMS: atom_id res chain seq x y z
N MET A 1 22.86 -1.94 -1.81
CA MET A 1 21.46 -2.41 -1.86
C MET A 1 21.50 -3.92 -2.10
N ASN A 2 20.86 -4.75 -1.26
CA ASN A 2 20.88 -6.21 -1.46
C ASN A 2 19.97 -6.61 -2.65
N TRP A 3 20.06 -7.85 -3.14
CA TRP A 3 19.28 -8.32 -4.29
C TRP A 3 17.77 -8.19 -4.10
N ILE A 4 17.27 -8.47 -2.90
CA ILE A 4 15.85 -8.30 -2.53
C ILE A 4 15.47 -6.83 -2.72
N SER A 5 16.30 -5.91 -2.22
CA SER A 5 16.06 -4.48 -2.32
C SER A 5 16.07 -3.97 -3.76
N LEU A 6 16.98 -4.48 -4.58
CA LEU A 6 17.02 -4.15 -6.01
C LEU A 6 15.79 -4.65 -6.76
N PHE A 7 15.38 -5.89 -6.47
CA PHE A 7 14.18 -6.48 -7.06
C PHE A 7 12.94 -5.64 -6.74
N TRP A 8 12.73 -5.26 -5.49
CA TRP A 8 11.55 -4.46 -5.12
C TRP A 8 11.58 -3.06 -5.70
N TRP A 9 12.74 -2.42 -5.73
CA TRP A 9 12.90 -1.14 -6.40
C TRP A 9 12.51 -1.24 -7.89
N ALA A 10 12.97 -2.27 -8.59
CA ALA A 10 12.61 -2.52 -10.00
C ALA A 10 11.12 -2.89 -10.16
N TRP A 11 10.57 -3.70 -9.26
CA TRP A 11 9.15 -4.08 -9.28
C TRP A 11 8.24 -2.86 -9.14
N ASN A 12 8.60 -1.89 -8.29
CA ASN A 12 7.83 -0.67 -8.14
C ASN A 12 7.87 0.22 -9.38
N HIS A 13 8.98 0.25 -10.12
CA HIS A 13 9.02 0.91 -11.44
C HIS A 13 8.08 0.23 -12.45
N LEU A 14 8.12 -1.10 -12.50
CA LEU A 14 7.26 -1.90 -13.39
C LEU A 14 5.78 -1.78 -13.03
N GLY A 15 5.46 -1.78 -11.73
CA GLY A 15 4.10 -1.68 -11.23
C GLY A 15 3.51 -0.26 -11.31
N PHE A 16 4.33 0.78 -11.25
CA PHE A 16 3.88 2.17 -11.25
C PHE A 16 3.07 2.55 -12.50
N ILE A 17 3.58 2.21 -13.70
CA ILE A 17 2.91 2.62 -14.95
C ILE A 17 1.52 1.97 -15.08
N PRO A 18 1.35 0.64 -14.97
CA PRO A 18 0.02 0.06 -15.09
C PRO A 18 -0.92 0.48 -13.96
N MET A 19 -0.42 0.70 -12.73
CA MET A 19 -1.25 1.20 -11.62
C MET A 19 -1.69 2.65 -11.86
N THR A 20 -0.86 3.48 -12.48
CA THR A 20 -1.22 4.83 -12.94
C THR A 20 -2.30 4.77 -14.01
N VAL A 21 -2.17 3.87 -14.99
CA VAL A 21 -3.21 3.67 -16.03
C VAL A 21 -4.52 3.20 -15.38
N CYS A 22 -4.47 2.22 -14.48
CA CYS A 22 -5.67 1.73 -13.79
C CYS A 22 -6.34 2.84 -12.98
N SER A 23 -5.59 3.56 -12.14
CA SER A 23 -6.16 4.64 -11.31
C SER A 23 -6.71 5.79 -12.14
N THR A 24 -6.01 6.22 -13.19
CA THR A 24 -6.46 7.29 -14.09
C THR A 24 -7.72 6.88 -14.86
N HIS A 25 -7.73 5.67 -15.43
CA HIS A 25 -8.91 5.17 -16.12
C HIS A 25 -10.12 5.09 -15.16
N ARG A 26 -9.96 4.55 -13.96
CA ARG A 26 -11.07 4.45 -12.98
C ARG A 26 -11.52 5.80 -12.44
N PHE A 27 -10.67 6.83 -12.52
CA PHE A 27 -11.05 8.19 -12.15
C PHE A 27 -12.04 8.77 -13.17
N PHE A 28 -11.77 8.61 -14.46
CA PHE A 28 -12.66 9.08 -15.54
C PHE A 28 -13.87 8.16 -15.78
N PHE A 29 -13.73 6.86 -15.51
CA PHE A 29 -14.78 5.85 -15.66
C PHE A 29 -15.03 5.14 -14.32
N PRO A 30 -15.68 5.82 -13.35
CA PRO A 30 -15.84 5.30 -11.99
C PRO A 30 -16.91 4.20 -11.85
N ASP A 31 -17.86 4.11 -12.80
CA ASP A 31 -18.88 3.07 -12.82
C ASP A 31 -18.26 1.71 -13.23
N PRO A 32 -18.37 0.66 -12.39
CA PRO A 32 -17.92 -0.68 -12.75
C PRO A 32 -18.42 -1.18 -14.10
N LYS A 33 -19.64 -0.80 -14.52
CA LYS A 33 -20.23 -1.22 -15.79
C LYS A 33 -19.63 -0.54 -17.01
N ALA A 34 -19.10 0.67 -16.83
CA ALA A 34 -18.51 1.47 -17.90
C ALA A 34 -17.00 1.25 -18.05
N ALA A 35 -16.40 0.45 -17.16
CA ALA A 35 -14.97 0.33 -17.08
C ALA A 35 -14.42 -0.85 -17.89
N PHE A 36 -13.27 -0.64 -18.51
CA PHE A 36 -12.61 -1.61 -19.37
C PHE A 36 -12.14 -2.86 -18.58
N PHE A 37 -12.52 -4.05 -19.05
CA PHE A 37 -12.05 -5.35 -18.57
C PHE A 37 -10.69 -5.63 -19.24
N PRO A 38 -9.54 -5.57 -18.53
CA PRO A 38 -9.22 -6.38 -17.36
C PRO A 38 -8.46 -5.61 -16.24
N LEU A 39 -8.78 -4.34 -15.98
CA LEU A 39 -7.98 -3.49 -15.08
C LEU A 39 -7.91 -4.02 -13.64
N ASP A 40 -8.96 -4.66 -13.14
CA ASP A 40 -8.96 -5.26 -11.79
C ASP A 40 -7.98 -6.44 -11.69
N LEU A 41 -7.86 -7.23 -12.75
CA LEU A 41 -6.90 -8.34 -12.80
C LEU A 41 -5.46 -7.80 -12.84
N ILE A 42 -5.21 -6.71 -13.58
CA ILE A 42 -3.90 -6.07 -13.64
C ILE A 42 -3.52 -5.52 -12.26
N ALA A 43 -4.40 -4.71 -11.66
CA ALA A 43 -4.17 -4.14 -10.33
C ALA A 43 -3.90 -5.24 -9.29
N ARG A 44 -4.73 -6.29 -9.29
CA ARG A 44 -4.59 -7.45 -8.39
C ARG A 44 -3.27 -8.20 -8.61
N SER A 45 -2.88 -8.44 -9.86
CA SER A 45 -1.64 -9.15 -10.21
C SER A 45 -0.41 -8.37 -9.76
N LEU A 46 -0.44 -7.04 -9.82
CA LEU A 46 0.67 -6.18 -9.41
C LEU A 46 0.83 -6.09 -7.89
N MET A 47 -0.27 -6.22 -7.14
CA MET A 47 -0.25 -6.26 -5.68
C MET A 47 0.30 -7.59 -5.13
N TYR A 48 0.14 -8.70 -5.86
CA TYR A 48 0.44 -10.03 -5.35
C TYR A 48 1.91 -10.24 -4.92
N PRO A 49 2.92 -9.82 -5.70
CA PRO A 49 4.31 -9.96 -5.26
C PRO A 49 4.60 -9.17 -3.98
N GLY A 50 3.88 -8.07 -3.73
CA GLY A 50 4.00 -7.31 -2.48
C GLY A 50 3.79 -8.15 -1.21
N VAL A 51 3.05 -9.26 -1.27
CA VAL A 51 2.92 -10.20 -0.14
C VAL A 51 4.20 -10.95 0.12
N ILE A 52 4.80 -11.49 -0.94
CA ILE A 52 6.08 -12.21 -0.85
C ILE A 52 7.13 -11.25 -0.29
N TYR A 53 7.13 -10.00 -0.75
CA TYR A 53 7.98 -8.96 -0.17
C TYR A 53 7.78 -8.83 1.33
N TYR A 54 6.54 -8.55 1.76
CA TYR A 54 6.25 -8.22 3.15
C TYR A 54 6.57 -9.39 4.08
N VAL A 55 6.40 -10.64 3.62
CA VAL A 55 6.82 -11.82 4.38
C VAL A 55 8.34 -11.84 4.55
N LEU A 56 9.10 -11.70 3.46
CA LEU A 56 10.57 -11.73 3.51
C LEU A 56 11.13 -10.57 4.35
N ASP A 57 10.57 -9.38 4.21
CA ASP A 57 11.04 -8.19 4.94
C ASP A 57 10.63 -8.26 6.43
N THR A 58 9.46 -8.83 6.74
CA THR A 58 9.08 -9.13 8.13
C THR A 58 10.08 -10.08 8.79
N ILE A 59 10.48 -11.16 8.11
CA ILE A 59 11.51 -12.09 8.63
C ILE A 59 12.84 -11.33 8.83
N SER A 60 13.24 -10.52 7.86
CA SER A 60 14.45 -9.69 7.94
C SER A 60 14.44 -8.76 9.16
N ILE A 61 13.33 -8.06 9.41
CA ILE A 61 13.18 -7.17 10.57
C ILE A 61 13.22 -7.97 11.89
N VAL A 62 12.50 -9.08 11.99
CA VAL A 62 12.45 -9.91 13.20
C VAL A 62 13.81 -10.53 13.54
N THR A 63 14.57 -10.98 12.55
CA THR A 63 15.93 -11.53 12.77
C THR A 63 16.91 -10.47 13.29
N GLN A 64 16.61 -9.19 13.12
CA GLN A 64 17.37 -8.05 13.61
C GLN A 64 16.81 -7.47 14.91
N TYR A 65 16.15 -8.29 15.73
CA TYR A 65 15.56 -7.88 17.02
C TYR A 65 16.49 -7.10 17.97
N HIS A 66 17.81 -7.21 17.80
CA HIS A 66 18.80 -6.46 18.57
C HIS A 66 18.91 -4.97 18.16
N LYS A 67 18.30 -4.56 17.04
CA LYS A 67 18.23 -3.18 16.52
C LYS A 67 16.77 -2.71 16.41
N PHE A 68 15.96 -2.99 17.41
CA PHE A 68 14.51 -2.79 17.31
C PHE A 68 14.07 -1.41 17.81
N GLY A 69 14.38 -0.36 17.03
CA GLY A 69 13.88 0.99 17.25
C GLY A 69 12.44 1.21 16.76
N TRP A 70 11.97 2.45 16.88
CA TRP A 70 10.59 2.82 16.51
C TRP A 70 10.30 2.64 15.03
N CYS A 71 11.30 2.81 14.15
CA CYS A 71 11.11 2.59 12.72
C CYS A 71 10.92 1.11 12.40
N ASN A 72 11.74 0.22 12.95
CA ASN A 72 11.57 -1.23 12.76
C ASN A 72 10.27 -1.75 13.37
N PHE A 73 9.83 -1.20 14.50
CA PHE A 73 8.50 -1.47 15.05
C PHE A 73 7.37 -0.99 14.12
N GLY A 74 7.46 0.23 13.60
CA GLY A 74 6.50 0.78 12.63
C GLY A 74 6.40 -0.06 11.36
N TYR A 75 7.54 -0.46 10.79
CA TYR A 75 7.58 -1.33 9.61
C TYR A 75 7.02 -2.72 9.88
N LEU A 76 7.38 -3.32 11.01
CA LEU A 76 6.82 -4.62 11.40
C LEU A 76 5.29 -4.55 11.53
N GLY A 77 4.78 -3.53 12.23
CA GLY A 77 3.34 -3.31 12.35
C GLY A 77 2.66 -3.09 11.00
N HIS A 78 3.28 -2.30 10.12
CA HIS A 78 2.79 -2.05 8.76
C HIS A 78 2.67 -3.35 7.96
N HIS A 79 3.72 -4.17 7.97
CA HIS A 79 3.72 -5.44 7.24
C HIS A 79 2.69 -6.42 7.79
N LEU A 80 2.63 -6.61 9.11
CA LEU A 80 1.70 -7.56 9.72
C LEU A 80 0.24 -7.20 9.47
N ILE A 81 -0.12 -5.93 9.65
CA ILE A 81 -1.50 -5.48 9.41
C ILE A 81 -1.82 -5.57 7.91
N THR A 82 -0.90 -5.17 7.03
CA THR A 82 -1.14 -5.26 5.58
C THR A 82 -1.24 -6.71 5.10
N LEU A 83 -0.44 -7.63 5.63
CA LEU A 83 -0.52 -9.06 5.33
C LEU A 83 -1.88 -9.64 5.77
N ALA A 84 -2.37 -9.26 6.95
CA ALA A 84 -3.70 -9.66 7.40
C ALA A 84 -4.81 -9.06 6.50
N ALA A 85 -4.63 -7.81 6.07
CA ALA A 85 -5.57 -7.12 5.18
C ALA A 85 -5.54 -7.62 3.73
N PHE A 86 -4.49 -8.33 3.32
CA PHE A 86 -4.28 -8.74 1.93
C PHE A 86 -5.43 -9.61 1.43
N ARG A 87 -5.94 -10.54 2.25
CA ARG A 87 -7.08 -11.39 1.90
C ARG A 87 -8.31 -10.55 1.49
N GLU A 88 -8.63 -9.54 2.29
CA GLU A 88 -9.78 -8.67 2.05
C GLU A 88 -9.57 -7.78 0.83
N MET A 89 -8.35 -7.31 0.59
CA MET A 89 -8.01 -6.55 -0.61
C MET A 89 -8.14 -7.39 -1.89
N MET A 90 -7.74 -8.66 -1.84
CA MET A 90 -7.77 -9.56 -2.99
C MET A 90 -9.15 -10.13 -3.30
N SER A 91 -10.07 -10.09 -2.33
CA SER A 91 -11.46 -10.53 -2.50
C SER A 91 -12.34 -9.50 -3.21
N LEU A 92 -11.83 -8.28 -3.43
CA LEU A 92 -12.58 -7.23 -4.11
C LEU A 92 -12.80 -7.57 -5.59
N THR A 93 -14.06 -7.46 -6.03
CA THR A 93 -14.44 -7.64 -7.43
C THR A 93 -14.16 -6.41 -8.29
N TYR A 94 -13.97 -5.25 -7.67
CA TYR A 94 -13.70 -3.98 -8.34
C TYR A 94 -12.76 -3.12 -7.48
N TYR A 95 -11.75 -2.53 -8.10
CA TYR A 95 -10.83 -1.60 -7.45
C TYR A 95 -11.15 -0.17 -7.89
N PRO A 96 -11.84 0.66 -7.09
CA PRO A 96 -12.09 2.04 -7.44
C PRO A 96 -10.79 2.86 -7.43
N TRP A 97 -10.77 3.98 -8.17
CA TRP A 97 -9.55 4.79 -8.33
C TRP A 97 -8.93 5.22 -7.00
N PHE A 98 -9.75 5.60 -6.02
CA PHE A 98 -9.29 6.08 -4.72
C PHE A 98 -8.64 4.96 -3.89
N LEU A 99 -8.92 3.70 -4.21
CA LEU A 99 -8.29 2.54 -3.59
C LEU A 99 -6.96 2.19 -4.26
N ILE A 100 -6.87 2.32 -5.59
CA ILE A 100 -5.63 2.06 -6.37
C ILE A 100 -4.59 3.15 -6.12
N LEU A 101 -5.03 4.39 -5.95
CA LEU A 101 -4.16 5.57 -5.88
C LEU A 101 -3.15 5.52 -4.71
N PRO A 102 -3.50 5.09 -3.48
CA PRO A 102 -2.53 4.80 -2.44
C PRO A 102 -1.45 3.79 -2.85
N PHE A 103 -1.81 2.67 -3.48
CA PHE A 103 -0.82 1.69 -3.94
C PHE A 103 0.10 2.27 -5.01
N ASN A 104 -0.44 3.08 -5.92
CA ASN A 104 0.37 3.76 -6.92
C ASN A 104 1.37 4.74 -6.27
N MET A 105 0.92 5.50 -5.27
CA MET A 105 1.79 6.38 -4.50
C MET A 105 2.82 5.62 -3.66
N HIS A 106 2.47 4.44 -3.16
CA HIS A 106 3.40 3.55 -2.47
C HIS A 106 4.57 3.13 -3.38
N CYS A 107 4.31 2.89 -4.68
CA CYS A 107 5.40 2.69 -5.64
C CYS A 107 6.35 3.89 -5.70
N ILE A 108 5.81 5.11 -5.74
CA ILE A 108 6.63 6.34 -5.73
C ILE A 108 7.48 6.43 -4.44
N LEU A 109 6.89 6.11 -3.28
CA LEU A 109 7.63 6.11 -2.01
C LEU A 109 8.84 5.17 -2.03
N LEU A 110 8.69 3.99 -2.64
CA LEU A 110 9.78 3.01 -2.74
C LEU A 110 10.78 3.34 -3.85
N MET A 111 10.36 4.05 -4.90
CA MET A 111 11.26 4.56 -5.94
C MET A 111 12.13 5.71 -5.45
N PHE A 112 11.58 6.57 -4.57
CA PHE A 112 12.21 7.79 -4.06
C PHE A 112 12.19 7.86 -2.53
N PRO A 113 12.87 6.94 -1.83
CA PRO A 113 12.69 6.73 -0.40
C PRO A 113 13.24 7.86 0.49
N GLU A 114 14.12 8.71 -0.06
CA GLU A 114 14.73 9.86 0.63
C GLU A 114 13.86 11.13 0.54
N VAL A 115 12.82 11.15 -0.32
CA VAL A 115 11.99 12.33 -0.54
C VAL A 115 10.80 12.32 0.42
N SER A 116 11.02 12.83 1.63
CA SER A 116 10.02 12.83 2.73
C SER A 116 8.71 13.54 2.39
N PHE A 117 8.71 14.47 1.43
CA PHE A 117 7.51 15.14 0.92
C PHE A 117 6.46 14.12 0.43
N PHE A 118 6.89 13.03 -0.20
CA PHE A 118 5.98 12.02 -0.71
C PHE A 118 5.20 11.29 0.41
N ASN A 119 5.74 11.19 1.63
CA ASN A 119 5.00 10.65 2.78
C ASN A 119 3.76 11.49 3.10
N THR A 120 3.86 12.80 2.96
CA THR A 120 2.74 13.72 3.21
C THR A 120 1.66 13.55 2.15
N ILE A 121 2.04 13.44 0.87
CA ILE A 121 1.08 13.14 -0.22
C ILE A 121 0.40 11.79 0.03
N TYR A 122 1.18 10.75 0.34
CA TYR A 122 0.65 9.43 0.63
C TYR A 122 -0.35 9.43 1.79
N PHE A 123 -0.06 10.16 2.86
CA PHE A 123 -0.98 10.34 3.99
C PHE A 123 -2.34 10.91 3.54
N PHE A 124 -2.34 11.99 2.77
CA PHE A 124 -3.60 12.59 2.28
C PHE A 124 -4.38 11.66 1.34
N LEU A 125 -3.68 10.88 0.52
CA LEU A 125 -4.31 9.87 -0.33
C LEU A 125 -4.93 8.73 0.48
N MET A 126 -4.26 8.27 1.55
CA MET A 126 -4.80 7.28 2.48
C MET A 126 -6.05 7.80 3.20
N VAL A 127 -6.03 9.05 3.70
CA VAL A 127 -7.22 9.71 4.28
C VAL A 127 -8.35 9.76 3.26
N ASN A 128 -8.06 10.20 2.04
CA ASN A 128 -9.06 10.28 0.98
C ASN A 128 -9.70 8.91 0.71
N CYS A 129 -8.89 7.85 0.62
CA CYS A 129 -9.37 6.49 0.44
C CYS A 129 -10.32 6.07 1.57
N ILE A 130 -9.93 6.27 2.83
CA ILE A 130 -10.77 5.95 4.00
C ILE A 130 -12.10 6.72 3.95
N VAL A 131 -12.04 8.03 3.72
CA VAL A 131 -13.25 8.88 3.62
C VAL A 131 -14.18 8.39 2.51
N ARG A 132 -13.63 7.94 1.38
CA ARG A 132 -14.42 7.39 0.26
C ARG A 132 -15.01 6.02 0.60
N LEU A 133 -14.26 5.15 1.25
CA LEU A 133 -14.75 3.84 1.73
C LEU A 133 -15.88 3.97 2.76
N CYS A 134 -15.88 5.06 3.55
CA CYS A 134 -16.96 5.38 4.49
C CYS A 134 -18.23 5.97 3.85
N ARG A 135 -18.28 6.12 2.52
CA ARG A 135 -19.45 6.64 1.79
C ARG A 135 -20.12 5.54 0.98
N GLU A 136 -21.40 5.71 0.69
CA GLU A 136 -22.11 4.84 -0.25
C GLU A 136 -21.52 4.96 -1.67
N PRO A 137 -21.51 3.87 -2.47
CA PRO A 137 -22.04 2.54 -2.17
C PRO A 137 -21.02 1.61 -1.49
N TRP A 138 -19.87 2.12 -1.03
CA TRP A 138 -18.76 1.29 -0.53
C TRP A 138 -19.00 0.82 0.89
N LYS A 139 -19.47 1.72 1.76
CA LYS A 139 -19.71 1.42 3.18
C LYS A 139 -20.68 0.25 3.40
N SER A 140 -21.69 0.11 2.54
CA SER A 140 -22.71 -0.94 2.64
C SER A 140 -22.26 -2.30 2.12
N ARG A 141 -21.09 -2.39 1.45
CA ARG A 141 -20.54 -3.64 0.93
C ARG A 141 -19.53 -4.23 1.90
N GLU A 142 -19.78 -5.45 2.36
CA GLU A 142 -18.99 -6.11 3.42
C GLU A 142 -17.48 -6.10 3.17
N ASN A 143 -17.02 -6.54 1.98
CA ASN A 143 -15.58 -6.60 1.68
C ASN A 143 -14.91 -5.21 1.74
N TYR A 144 -15.60 -4.16 1.26
CA TYR A 144 -15.07 -2.80 1.26
C TYR A 144 -15.08 -2.18 2.66
N TYR A 145 -16.07 -2.53 3.48
CA TYR A 145 -16.11 -2.16 4.89
C TYR A 145 -14.91 -2.72 5.66
N TRP A 146 -14.57 -4.00 5.45
CA TRP A 146 -13.39 -4.61 6.05
C TRP A 146 -12.09 -4.00 5.54
N VAL A 147 -11.98 -3.74 4.24
CA VAL A 147 -10.84 -2.99 3.67
C VAL A 147 -10.71 -1.62 4.34
N GLY A 148 -11.81 -0.88 4.53
CA GLY A 148 -11.80 0.40 5.22
C GLY A 148 -11.28 0.31 6.65
N LYS A 149 -11.72 -0.69 7.42
CA LYS A 149 -11.20 -0.95 8.78
C LYS A 149 -9.70 -1.22 8.79
N MET A 150 -9.23 -2.06 7.86
CA MET A 150 -7.81 -2.38 7.76
C MET A 150 -6.98 -1.16 7.36
N MET A 151 -7.48 -0.33 6.44
CA MET A 151 -6.81 0.92 6.08
C MET A 151 -6.72 1.89 7.26
N CYS A 152 -7.76 1.99 8.10
CA CYS A 152 -7.68 2.74 9.36
C CYS A 152 -6.61 2.17 10.30
N ALA A 153 -6.55 0.84 10.46
CA ALA A 153 -5.58 0.18 11.32
C ALA A 153 -4.13 0.44 10.86
N VAL A 154 -3.87 0.31 9.55
CA VAL A 154 -2.55 0.62 8.95
C VAL A 154 -2.22 2.10 9.13
N MET A 155 -3.16 2.98 8.80
CA MET A 155 -2.91 4.41 8.79
C MET A 155 -2.67 4.97 10.21
N PHE A 156 -3.58 4.71 11.15
CA PHE A 156 -3.51 5.27 12.50
C PHE A 156 -2.59 4.51 13.45
N GLY A 157 -2.19 3.29 13.10
CA GLY A 157 -1.16 2.55 13.81
C GLY A 157 0.23 2.79 13.21
N PRO A 158 0.74 1.85 12.40
CA PRO A 158 2.13 1.86 11.97
C PRO A 158 2.50 3.07 11.10
N CYS A 159 1.63 3.56 10.21
CA CYS A 159 1.99 4.72 9.38
C CYS A 159 2.20 6.00 10.22
N MET A 160 1.44 6.19 11.31
CA MET A 160 1.69 7.31 12.22
C MET A 160 3.04 7.17 12.93
N VAL A 161 3.38 5.96 13.39
CA VAL A 161 4.71 5.69 13.99
C VAL A 161 5.82 6.03 13.00
N LEU A 162 5.71 5.54 11.76
CA LEU A 162 6.70 5.81 10.70
C LEU A 162 6.80 7.31 10.37
N TYR A 163 5.67 8.00 10.29
CA TYR A 163 5.61 9.43 9.95
C TYR A 163 6.24 10.30 11.04
N PHE A 164 5.85 10.12 12.31
CA PHE A 164 6.34 10.95 13.41
C PHE A 164 7.82 10.71 13.73
N ASN A 165 8.32 9.49 13.50
CA ASN A 165 9.74 9.18 13.66
C ASN A 165 10.59 9.49 12.42
N LYS A 166 9.99 10.08 11.37
CA LYS A 166 10.67 10.46 10.10
C LYS A 166 11.44 9.29 9.48
N CYS A 167 10.87 8.08 9.56
CA CYS A 167 11.49 6.88 9.03
C CYS A 167 11.62 6.98 7.50
N LYS A 168 12.77 6.58 6.96
CA LYS A 168 13.02 6.53 5.51
C LYS A 168 12.35 5.30 4.92
N ASN A 169 11.76 5.39 3.73
CA ASN A 169 11.12 4.27 3.03
C ASN A 169 12.13 3.32 2.37
N THR A 170 13.27 3.08 3.02
CA THR A 170 14.36 2.25 2.51
C THR A 170 14.34 0.88 3.16
N MET A 171 14.71 -0.14 2.40
CA MET A 171 14.94 -1.51 2.90
C MET A 171 16.25 -1.69 3.67
N GLY A 172 17.12 -0.67 3.69
CA GLY A 172 18.21 -0.62 4.66
C GLY A 172 17.59 -0.33 6.00
N ASN A 173 17.59 -1.32 6.91
CA ASN A 173 16.99 -1.23 8.24
C ASN A 173 17.33 0.12 8.88
N VAL A 174 16.28 0.81 9.32
CA VAL A 174 16.39 2.20 9.79
C VAL A 174 16.56 2.15 11.30
N ASP A 175 17.82 2.12 11.71
CA ASP A 175 18.37 2.70 12.94
C ASP A 175 19.86 3.01 12.70
#